data_AF-A0A6P0U8R2-F1
#
_entry.id   AF-A0A6P0U8R2-F1
#
_cell.length_a   1.000
_cell.length_b   1.000
_cell.length_c   1.000
_cell.angle_alpha   90.00
_cell.angle_beta   90.00
_cell.angle_gamma   90.00
#
_symmetry.space_group_name_H-M   'P 1'
#
loop_
_entity.id
_entity.type
_entity.pdbx_description
1 polymer ?
#
loop_
_entity_poly.entity_id
_entity_poly.type
_entity_poly.pdbx_seq_one_letter_code
_entity_poly.pdbx_strand_id
1 'polypeptide(L)'
;GDFCDWYLELVKSRLQGEDEISKLVAQQTLAYILDGILRLLHPFMPHITEEIWHTLNQVGEEDCLALQSYPKLDKSLINPDLEAEFELLIGVIRTIRNLRSEVDIKPKVKITAILQSENEKERKILSKGEVYIQDLAKVEKLNITPSIDAEVGQTIAGVFGTVQTLIPLSGVVDIEALSARLEKKLGKLEKEILSTSKRLSKPEFVKKADAKFVEETQNNLAEAEKQAEILRDRLKQLKSN
;
A
#
# COMPACT_ATOMS: atom_id res chain seq x y z
N GLY A 1 -0.96 8.46 6.34
CA GLY A 1 -1.32 8.77 7.73
C GLY A 1 -1.63 7.47 8.45
N ASP A 2 -1.45 7.40 9.76
CA ASP A 2 -1.49 6.11 10.46
C ASP A 2 -2.90 5.74 10.94
N PHE A 3 -3.63 6.71 11.50
CA PHE A 3 -4.97 6.46 12.05
C PHE A 3 -5.99 6.07 10.97
N CYS A 4 -6.20 6.93 9.96
CA CYS A 4 -7.22 6.69 8.94
C CYS A 4 -6.82 5.60 7.94
N ASP A 5 -5.57 5.59 7.45
CA ASP A 5 -5.18 4.68 6.37
C ASP A 5 -4.95 3.24 6.86
N TRP A 6 -4.54 3.07 8.13
CA TRP A 6 -4.19 1.77 8.70
C TRP A 6 -5.08 1.38 9.86
N TYR A 7 -5.10 2.16 10.94
CA TYR A 7 -5.78 1.74 12.16
C TYR A 7 -7.28 1.51 11.95
N LEU A 8 -7.97 2.42 11.25
CA LEU A 8 -9.39 2.27 10.90
C LEU A 8 -9.64 1.06 10.00
N GLU A 9 -8.74 0.73 9.08
CA GLU A 9 -8.89 -0.45 8.23
C GLU A 9 -8.68 -1.76 8.99
N LEU A 10 -7.67 -1.80 9.87
CA LEU A 10 -7.34 -2.96 10.71
C LEU A 10 -8.43 -3.29 11.72
N VAL A 11 -9.08 -2.28 12.28
CA VAL A 11 -10.07 -2.46 13.34
C VAL A 11 -11.47 -2.81 12.81
N LYS A 12 -11.75 -2.63 11.52
CA LYS A 12 -13.07 -2.93 10.92
C LYS A 12 -13.52 -4.37 11.16
N SER A 13 -12.61 -5.34 11.03
CA SER A 13 -12.92 -6.76 11.28
C SER A 13 -13.33 -7.01 12.72
N ARG A 14 -12.74 -6.28 13.68
CA ARG A 14 -13.12 -6.32 15.09
C ARG A 14 -14.45 -5.64 15.37
N LEU A 15 -14.74 -4.52 14.69
CA LEU A 15 -16.01 -3.79 14.86
C LEU A 15 -17.21 -4.54 14.27
N GLN A 16 -16.99 -5.29 13.19
CA GLN A 16 -18.00 -6.08 12.47
C GLN A 16 -18.06 -7.54 12.93
N GLY A 17 -17.14 -7.96 13.80
CA GLY A 17 -17.08 -9.32 14.33
C GLY A 17 -18.13 -9.61 15.41
N GLU A 18 -18.26 -10.89 15.74
CA GLU A 18 -19.21 -11.39 16.75
C GLU A 18 -18.64 -11.37 18.17
N ASP A 19 -17.33 -11.17 18.34
CA ASP A 19 -16.69 -11.06 19.65
C ASP A 19 -16.95 -9.67 20.25
N GLU A 20 -17.96 -9.60 21.11
CA GLU A 20 -18.39 -8.38 21.80
C GLU A 20 -17.29 -7.76 22.69
N ILE A 21 -16.40 -8.56 23.29
CA ILE A 21 -15.29 -8.04 24.10
C ILE A 21 -14.27 -7.38 23.19
N SER A 22 -13.85 -8.07 22.12
CA SER A 22 -12.90 -7.53 21.15
C SER A 22 -13.42 -6.25 20.50
N LYS A 23 -14.73 -6.22 20.18
CA LYS A 23 -15.43 -5.06 19.62
C LYS A 23 -15.46 -3.88 20.60
N LEU A 24 -15.80 -4.11 21.87
CA LEU A 24 -15.81 -3.06 22.88
C LEU A 24 -14.41 -2.46 23.09
N VAL A 25 -13.37 -3.29 23.18
CA VAL A 25 -11.98 -2.81 23.32
C VAL A 25 -11.57 -1.98 22.11
N ALA A 26 -11.94 -2.41 20.90
CA ALA A 26 -11.70 -1.66 19.67
C ALA A 26 -12.40 -0.28 19.69
N GLN A 27 -13.68 -0.23 20.08
CA GLN A 27 -14.44 1.01 20.19
C GLN A 27 -13.84 1.98 21.22
N GLN A 28 -13.45 1.48 22.39
CA GLN A 28 -12.82 2.29 23.44
C GLN A 28 -11.47 2.85 22.99
N THR A 29 -10.65 2.03 22.35
CA THR A 29 -9.34 2.48 21.84
C THR A 29 -9.50 3.51 20.72
N LEU A 30 -10.47 3.31 19.82
CA LEU A 30 -10.82 4.28 18.78
C LEU A 30 -11.26 5.62 19.37
N ALA A 31 -12.17 5.59 20.35
CA ALA A 31 -12.68 6.80 20.99
C ALA A 31 -11.55 7.55 21.71
N TYR A 32 -10.69 6.82 22.44
CA TYR A 32 -9.53 7.41 23.12
C TYR A 32 -8.56 8.10 22.16
N ILE A 33 -8.19 7.43 21.06
CA ILE A 33 -7.28 8.00 20.07
C ILE A 33 -7.92 9.19 19.35
N LEU A 34 -9.21 9.08 18.96
CA LEU A 34 -9.92 10.15 18.27
C LEU A 34 -10.07 11.39 19.16
N ASP A 35 -10.42 11.24 20.44
CA ASP A 35 -10.46 12.34 21.41
C ASP A 35 -9.11 13.06 21.49
N GLY A 36 -8.01 12.30 21.58
CA GLY A 36 -6.65 12.85 21.54
C GLY A 36 -6.36 13.64 20.26
N ILE A 37 -6.69 13.08 19.09
CA ILE A 37 -6.50 13.75 17.79
C ILE A 37 -7.30 15.06 17.73
N LEU A 38 -8.56 15.06 18.17
CA LEU A 38 -9.41 16.26 18.16
C LEU A 38 -8.82 17.36 19.02
N ARG A 39 -8.32 17.05 20.22
CA ARG A 39 -7.66 18.01 21.11
C ARG A 39 -6.38 18.59 20.48
N LEU A 40 -5.56 17.76 19.83
CA LEU A 40 -4.34 18.22 19.15
C LEU A 40 -4.66 19.14 17.98
N LEU A 41 -5.77 18.89 17.29
CA LEU A 41 -6.15 19.55 16.06
C LEU A 41 -7.01 20.81 16.27
N HIS A 42 -7.64 20.93 17.44
CA HIS A 42 -8.55 22.02 17.80
C HIS A 42 -7.96 23.43 17.62
N PRO A 43 -6.69 23.72 17.94
CA PRO A 43 -6.08 25.02 17.70
C PRO A 43 -6.07 25.45 16.22
N PHE A 44 -6.16 24.50 15.29
CA PHE A 44 -6.13 24.74 13.84
C PHE A 44 -7.52 24.69 13.21
N MET A 45 -8.40 23.83 13.73
CA MET A 45 -9.72 23.57 13.16
C MET A 45 -10.81 23.55 14.24
N PRO A 46 -11.08 24.68 14.92
CA PRO A 46 -11.84 24.70 16.17
C PRO A 46 -13.30 24.26 16.00
N HIS A 47 -14.00 24.74 14.97
CA HIS A 47 -15.43 24.45 14.81
C HIS A 47 -15.72 22.97 14.53
N ILE A 48 -15.00 22.36 13.59
CA ILE A 48 -15.23 20.95 13.24
C ILE A 48 -14.75 20.00 14.34
N THR A 49 -13.65 20.33 15.03
CA THR A 49 -13.17 19.48 16.12
C THR A 49 -14.08 19.55 17.35
N GLU A 50 -14.68 20.71 17.63
CA GLU A 50 -15.69 20.88 18.69
C GLU A 50 -16.93 20.01 18.41
N GLU A 51 -17.50 20.10 17.21
CA GLU A 51 -18.70 19.34 16.82
C GLU A 51 -18.48 17.82 16.91
N ILE A 52 -17.34 17.34 16.40
CA ILE A 52 -17.00 15.91 16.46
C ILE A 52 -16.75 15.49 17.92
N TRP A 53 -16.12 16.33 18.73
CA TRP A 53 -15.80 16.03 20.13
C TRP A 53 -17.05 15.94 21.01
N HIS A 54 -18.03 16.83 20.81
CA HIS A 54 -19.35 16.73 21.45
C HIS A 54 -20.05 15.42 21.08
N THR A 55 -20.07 15.09 19.79
CA THR A 55 -20.70 13.86 19.29
C THR A 55 -20.03 12.61 19.87
N LEU A 56 -18.70 12.60 19.93
CA LEU A 56 -17.92 11.48 20.44
C LEU A 56 -18.14 11.24 21.93
N ASN A 57 -18.09 12.31 22.73
CA ASN A 57 -18.16 12.22 24.19
C ASN A 57 -19.59 12.32 24.75
N GLN A 58 -20.58 12.62 23.90
CA GLN A 58 -21.98 12.80 24.27
C GLN A 58 -22.17 13.83 25.38
N VAL A 59 -21.41 14.93 25.31
CA VAL A 59 -21.46 16.04 26.28
C VAL A 59 -22.44 17.13 25.84
N GLY A 60 -22.86 17.98 26.77
CA GLY A 60 -23.75 19.11 26.50
C GLY A 60 -23.02 20.34 25.96
N GLU A 61 -23.78 21.34 25.49
CA GLU A 61 -23.23 22.60 24.95
C GLU A 61 -22.39 23.41 25.95
N GLU A 62 -22.54 23.14 27.25
CA GLU A 62 -21.76 23.82 28.30
C GLU A 62 -20.31 23.31 28.39
N ASP A 63 -20.02 22.12 27.87
CA ASP A 63 -18.67 21.57 27.82
C ASP A 63 -17.99 22.00 26.53
N CYS A 64 -16.87 22.73 26.60
CA CYS A 64 -16.11 23.12 25.41
C CYS A 64 -14.77 22.38 25.34
N LEU A 65 -14.42 21.83 24.18
CA LEU A 65 -13.13 21.24 23.85
C LEU A 65 -11.99 22.25 24.10
N ALA A 66 -12.22 23.52 23.77
CA ALA A 66 -11.28 24.61 24.02
C ALA A 66 -10.83 24.75 25.49
N LEU A 67 -11.68 24.35 26.44
CA LEU A 67 -11.40 24.43 27.88
C LEU A 67 -10.76 23.15 28.44
N GLN A 68 -10.65 22.10 27.62
CA GLN A 68 -10.14 20.83 28.07
C GLN A 68 -8.61 20.81 28.14
N SER A 69 -8.09 19.92 28.99
CA SER A 69 -6.64 19.72 29.09
C SER A 69 -6.05 19.19 27.79
N TYR A 70 -4.91 19.77 27.42
CA TYR A 70 -4.10 19.29 26.31
C TYR A 70 -3.59 17.87 26.57
N PRO A 71 -3.52 16.98 25.55
CA PRO A 71 -3.04 15.62 25.72
C PRO A 71 -1.63 15.59 26.32
N LYS A 72 -1.44 14.74 27.34
CA LYS A 72 -0.14 14.52 27.97
C LYS A 72 0.45 13.22 27.47
N LEU A 73 1.75 13.25 27.20
CA LEU A 73 2.49 12.07 26.79
C LEU A 73 2.54 11.05 27.94
N ASP A 74 1.94 9.89 27.72
CA ASP A 74 2.16 8.72 28.57
C ASP A 74 3.19 7.80 27.92
N LYS A 75 4.40 7.77 28.50
CA LYS A 75 5.49 6.95 27.99
C LYS A 75 5.23 5.45 28.14
N SER A 76 4.33 5.03 29.01
CA SER A 76 4.00 3.61 29.20
C SER A 76 3.24 3.00 28.02
N LEU A 77 2.61 3.85 27.20
CA LEU A 77 1.89 3.44 25.99
C LEU A 77 2.79 3.37 24.75
N ILE A 78 4.03 3.84 24.83
CA ILE A 78 5.00 3.75 23.72
C ILE A 78 5.61 2.35 23.72
N ASN A 79 5.46 1.64 22.61
CA ASN A 79 6.02 0.30 22.44
C ASN A 79 6.72 0.17 21.07
N PRO A 80 8.05 0.41 21.01
CA PRO A 80 8.81 0.34 19.77
C PRO A 80 8.82 -1.04 19.12
N ASP A 81 8.72 -2.11 19.93
CA ASP A 81 8.67 -3.47 19.40
C ASP A 81 7.36 -3.71 18.64
N LEU A 82 6.22 -3.27 19.19
CA LEU A 82 4.93 -3.35 18.50
C LEU A 82 4.91 -2.49 17.23
N GLU A 83 5.50 -1.30 17.27
CA GLU A 83 5.64 -0.44 16.09
C GLU A 83 6.41 -1.16 14.97
N ALA A 84 7.53 -1.80 15.30
CA ALA A 84 8.32 -2.58 14.35
C ALA A 84 7.57 -3.82 13.83
N GLU A 85 6.80 -4.51 14.69
CA GLU A 85 5.94 -5.62 14.27
C GLU A 85 4.89 -5.16 13.25
N PHE A 86 4.22 -4.02 13.51
CA PHE A 86 3.24 -3.46 12.58
C PHE A 86 3.86 -2.90 11.31
N GLU A 87 5.07 -2.32 11.38
CA GLU A 87 5.79 -1.86 10.20
C GLU A 87 6.07 -3.02 9.23
N LEU A 88 6.46 -4.19 9.75
CA LEU A 88 6.64 -5.40 8.96
C LEU A 88 5.32 -5.82 8.27
N LEU A 89 4.22 -5.89 9.03
CA LEU A 89 2.91 -6.27 8.50
C LEU A 89 2.44 -5.29 7.40
N ILE A 90 2.57 -3.98 7.66
CA ILE A 90 2.24 -2.91 6.73
C ILE A 90 3.08 -3.01 5.45
N GLY A 91 4.38 -3.25 5.59
CA GLY A 91 5.31 -3.42 4.48
C GLY A 91 4.95 -4.61 3.60
N VAL A 92 4.62 -5.75 4.19
CA VAL A 92 4.16 -6.94 3.46
C VAL A 92 2.81 -6.69 2.76
N ILE A 93 1.84 -6.08 3.44
CA ILE A 93 0.53 -5.76 2.83
C ILE A 93 0.70 -4.81 1.63
N ARG A 94 1.55 -3.79 1.76
CA ARG A 94 1.89 -2.88 0.64
C ARG A 94 2.54 -3.64 -0.50
N THR A 95 3.48 -4.54 -0.19
CA THR A 95 4.15 -5.37 -1.20
C THR A 95 3.14 -6.21 -1.96
N ILE A 96 2.23 -6.93 -1.28
CA ILE A 96 1.17 -7.71 -1.93
C ILE A 96 0.30 -6.81 -2.83
N ARG A 97 -0.14 -5.64 -2.34
CA ARG A 97 -0.97 -4.70 -3.12
C ARG A 97 -0.24 -4.17 -4.37
N ASN A 98 1.06 -3.90 -4.26
CA ASN A 98 1.89 -3.46 -5.37
C ASN A 98 2.03 -4.57 -6.42
N LEU A 99 2.35 -5.80 -6.00
CA LEU A 99 2.45 -6.95 -6.90
C LEU A 99 1.12 -7.22 -7.63
N ARG A 100 -0.01 -7.06 -6.95
CA ARG A 100 -1.35 -7.16 -7.58
C ARG A 100 -1.58 -6.08 -8.62
N SER A 101 -1.27 -4.83 -8.29
CA SER A 101 -1.36 -3.68 -9.20
C SER A 101 -0.50 -3.91 -10.44
N GLU A 102 0.69 -4.47 -10.23
CA GLU A 102 1.57 -4.83 -11.30
C GLU A 102 0.84 -5.79 -12.26
N VAL A 103 0.42 -6.97 -11.82
CA VAL A 103 -0.20 -7.97 -12.73
C VAL A 103 -1.68 -7.70 -13.04
N ASP A 104 -2.16 -6.47 -12.81
CA ASP A 104 -3.52 -6.02 -13.09
C ASP A 104 -4.61 -6.88 -12.40
N ILE A 105 -4.28 -7.44 -11.24
CA ILE A 105 -5.25 -8.15 -10.39
C ILE A 105 -6.09 -7.10 -9.66
N LYS A 106 -7.40 -7.10 -9.95
CA LYS A 106 -8.36 -6.20 -9.29
C LYS A 106 -8.29 -6.36 -7.76
N PRO A 107 -8.37 -5.27 -6.98
CA PRO A 107 -8.23 -5.32 -5.52
C PRO A 107 -9.22 -6.25 -4.79
N LYS A 108 -10.41 -6.48 -5.34
CA LYS A 108 -11.46 -7.32 -4.72
C LYS A 108 -11.29 -8.82 -4.96
N VAL A 109 -10.44 -9.23 -5.90
CA VAL A 109 -10.22 -10.65 -6.22
C VAL A 109 -9.45 -11.31 -5.07
N LYS A 110 -9.90 -12.47 -4.62
CA LYS A 110 -9.13 -13.21 -3.61
C LYS A 110 -7.97 -13.94 -4.28
N ILE A 111 -6.80 -13.92 -3.65
CA ILE A 111 -5.58 -14.57 -4.17
C ILE A 111 -4.96 -15.50 -3.13
N THR A 112 -4.08 -16.37 -3.60
CA THR A 112 -3.13 -17.08 -2.74
C THR A 112 -1.85 -16.27 -2.66
N ALA A 113 -1.24 -16.19 -1.48
CA ALA A 113 0.08 -15.57 -1.30
C ALA A 113 0.97 -16.46 -0.43
N ILE A 114 2.25 -16.48 -0.74
CA ILE A 114 3.27 -17.19 0.02
C ILE A 114 4.26 -16.16 0.56
N LEU A 115 4.50 -16.19 1.87
CA LEU A 115 5.48 -15.37 2.53
C LEU A 115 6.64 -16.26 2.97
N GLN A 116 7.81 -15.99 2.42
CA GLN A 116 9.05 -16.68 2.75
C GLN A 116 9.94 -15.76 3.59
N SER A 117 10.45 -16.27 4.70
CA SER A 117 11.48 -15.62 5.50
C SER A 117 12.26 -16.67 6.26
N GLU A 118 13.59 -16.57 6.26
CA GLU A 118 14.48 -17.44 7.03
C GLU A 118 14.43 -17.14 8.54
N ASN A 119 14.01 -15.93 8.92
CA ASN A 119 13.95 -15.49 10.31
C ASN A 119 12.67 -15.97 11.01
N GLU A 120 12.83 -16.76 12.07
CA GLU A 120 11.69 -17.28 12.84
C GLU A 120 10.88 -16.19 13.54
N LYS A 121 11.51 -15.09 13.96
CA LYS A 121 10.80 -13.98 14.61
C LYS A 121 9.84 -13.31 13.64
N GLU A 122 10.28 -13.04 12.41
CA GLU A 122 9.43 -12.49 11.35
C GLU A 122 8.26 -13.43 11.06
N ARG A 123 8.52 -14.73 10.90
CA ARG A 123 7.43 -15.71 10.68
C ARG A 123 6.39 -15.67 11.81
N LYS A 124 6.82 -15.57 13.07
CA LYS A 124 5.89 -15.43 14.22
C LYS A 124 5.06 -14.16 14.15
N ILE A 125 5.65 -13.03 13.77
CA ILE A 125 4.93 -11.76 13.59
C ILE A 125 3.90 -11.88 12.47
N LEU A 126 4.31 -12.44 11.32
CA LEU A 126 3.43 -12.65 10.16
C LEU A 126 2.27 -13.59 10.51
N SER A 127 2.51 -14.66 11.26
CA SER A 127 1.47 -15.58 11.72
C SER A 127 0.51 -14.92 12.71
N LYS A 128 1.02 -14.10 13.65
CA LYS A 128 0.14 -13.32 14.55
C LYS A 128 -0.74 -12.33 13.79
N GLY A 129 -0.20 -11.71 12.73
CA GLY A 129 -0.87 -10.72 11.90
C GLY A 129 -1.60 -11.30 10.67
N GLU A 130 -1.73 -12.62 10.56
CA GLU A 130 -2.26 -13.29 9.36
C GLU A 130 -3.64 -12.76 8.96
N VAL A 131 -4.54 -12.59 9.93
CA VAL A 131 -5.89 -12.07 9.70
C VAL A 131 -5.85 -10.68 9.06
N TYR A 132 -4.97 -9.80 9.53
CA TYR A 132 -4.81 -8.47 8.96
C TYR A 132 -4.29 -8.52 7.52
N ILE A 133 -3.34 -9.41 7.23
CA ILE A 133 -2.82 -9.59 5.87
C ILE A 133 -3.93 -10.10 4.95
N GLN A 134 -4.69 -11.11 5.37
CA GLN A 134 -5.80 -11.68 4.61
C GLN A 134 -6.88 -10.64 4.31
N ASP A 135 -7.28 -9.85 5.31
CA ASP A 135 -8.35 -8.87 5.18
C ASP A 135 -7.95 -7.66 4.33
N LEU A 136 -6.78 -7.08 4.60
CA LEU A 136 -6.34 -5.84 3.95
C LEU A 136 -5.73 -6.10 2.56
N ALA A 137 -5.09 -7.25 2.34
CA ALA A 137 -4.50 -7.61 1.04
C ALA A 137 -5.40 -8.53 0.19
N LYS A 138 -6.58 -8.90 0.69
CA LYS A 138 -7.55 -9.81 0.03
C LYS A 138 -6.90 -11.13 -0.38
N VAL A 139 -6.24 -11.77 0.57
CA VAL A 139 -5.62 -13.09 0.44
C VAL A 139 -6.56 -14.12 1.06
N GLU A 140 -6.88 -15.17 0.32
CA GLU A 140 -7.70 -16.29 0.80
C GLU A 140 -6.87 -17.37 1.47
N LYS A 141 -5.69 -17.65 0.91
CA LYS A 141 -4.74 -18.62 1.46
C LYS A 141 -3.39 -17.96 1.61
N LEU A 142 -2.92 -17.85 2.85
CA LEU A 142 -1.62 -17.32 3.18
C LEU A 142 -0.73 -18.46 3.67
N ASN A 143 0.36 -18.74 2.96
CA ASN A 143 1.33 -19.75 3.37
C ASN A 143 2.60 -19.06 3.87
N ILE A 144 2.97 -19.28 5.13
CA ILE A 144 4.20 -18.72 5.70
C ILE A 144 5.23 -19.85 5.83
N THR A 145 6.37 -19.73 5.17
CA THR A 145 7.36 -20.81 5.06
C THR A 145 8.80 -20.32 5.28
N PRO A 146 9.72 -21.13 5.85
CA PRO A 146 11.14 -20.79 5.89
C PRO A 146 11.81 -20.80 4.51
N SER A 147 11.34 -21.66 3.60
CA SER A 147 11.91 -21.88 2.27
C SER A 147 10.82 -22.16 1.24
N ILE A 148 11.07 -21.84 -0.02
CA ILE A 148 10.15 -22.11 -1.12
C ILE A 148 10.53 -23.47 -1.72
N ASP A 149 9.55 -24.37 -1.83
CA ASP A 149 9.71 -25.58 -2.63
C ASP A 149 9.64 -25.21 -4.12
N ALA A 150 10.45 -25.87 -4.95
CA ALA A 150 10.73 -25.51 -6.35
C ALA A 150 9.54 -25.58 -7.33
N GLU A 151 8.31 -25.88 -6.87
CA GLU A 151 7.14 -26.15 -7.72
C GLU A 151 6.05 -25.07 -7.67
N VAL A 152 6.35 -23.83 -7.28
CA VAL A 152 5.36 -22.75 -7.31
C VAL A 152 5.28 -22.11 -8.70
N GLY A 153 4.94 -22.89 -9.73
CA GLY A 153 4.73 -22.49 -11.14
C GLY A 153 5.11 -21.06 -11.58
N GLN A 154 4.20 -20.35 -12.25
CA GLN A 154 4.40 -18.93 -12.58
C GLN A 154 3.99 -18.04 -11.40
N THR A 155 4.96 -17.36 -10.81
CA THR A 155 4.77 -16.43 -9.68
C THR A 155 5.32 -15.05 -9.99
N ILE A 156 4.76 -14.05 -9.31
CA ILE A 156 5.41 -12.75 -9.16
C ILE A 156 5.93 -12.61 -7.74
N ALA A 157 7.14 -12.08 -7.60
CA ALA A 157 7.83 -11.93 -6.33
C ALA A 157 8.05 -10.45 -5.99
N GLY A 158 7.96 -10.12 -4.70
CA GLY A 158 8.35 -8.84 -4.14
C GLY A 158 9.04 -9.07 -2.81
N VAL A 159 9.82 -8.08 -2.33
CA VAL A 159 10.56 -8.21 -1.08
C VAL A 159 10.34 -6.98 -0.23
N PHE A 160 10.11 -7.19 1.06
CA PHE A 160 10.13 -6.15 2.07
C PHE A 160 11.06 -6.58 3.21
N GLY A 161 12.17 -5.84 3.38
CA GLY A 161 13.25 -6.26 4.27
C GLY A 161 13.82 -7.61 3.84
N THR A 162 13.69 -8.62 4.70
CA THR A 162 14.10 -10.03 4.49
C THR A 162 12.93 -10.95 4.16
N VAL A 163 11.69 -10.44 4.09
CA VAL A 163 10.51 -11.23 3.76
C VAL A 163 10.25 -11.17 2.26
N GLN A 164 10.32 -12.33 1.60
CA GLN A 164 9.91 -12.49 0.21
C GLN A 164 8.43 -12.83 0.13
N THR A 165 7.69 -12.07 -0.67
CA THR A 165 6.27 -12.29 -0.98
C THR A 165 6.15 -12.86 -2.39
N LEU A 166 5.44 -13.95 -2.54
CA LEU A 166 5.15 -14.60 -3.82
C LEU A 166 3.64 -14.70 -4.02
N ILE A 167 3.18 -14.35 -5.23
CA ILE A 167 1.79 -14.52 -5.65
C ILE A 167 1.78 -15.48 -6.85
N PRO A 168 1.26 -16.71 -6.68
CA PRO A 168 1.00 -17.60 -7.81
C PRO A 168 -0.04 -16.98 -8.74
N LEU A 169 0.28 -16.91 -10.04
CA LEU A 169 -0.59 -16.30 -11.04
C LEU A 169 -1.64 -17.27 -11.59
N SER A 170 -1.43 -18.57 -11.40
CA SER A 170 -2.30 -19.64 -11.89
C SER A 170 -3.74 -19.48 -11.36
N GLY A 171 -4.71 -19.46 -12.28
CA GLY A 171 -6.13 -19.37 -11.97
C GLY A 171 -6.65 -17.97 -11.62
N VAL A 172 -5.78 -16.96 -11.52
CA VAL A 172 -6.17 -15.58 -11.18
C VAL A 172 -5.94 -14.60 -12.33
N VAL A 173 -4.91 -14.84 -13.14
CA VAL A 173 -4.52 -13.96 -14.25
C VAL A 173 -4.45 -14.76 -15.54
N ASP A 174 -5.07 -14.25 -16.59
CA ASP A 174 -4.81 -14.71 -17.96
C ASP A 174 -3.50 -14.07 -18.43
N ILE A 175 -2.43 -14.86 -18.39
CA ILE A 175 -1.07 -14.40 -18.66
C ILE A 175 -0.88 -14.06 -20.15
N GLU A 176 -1.60 -14.74 -21.05
CA GLU A 176 -1.59 -14.41 -22.47
C GLU A 176 -2.26 -13.05 -22.69
N ALA A 177 -3.42 -12.82 -22.09
CA ALA A 177 -4.12 -11.54 -22.18
C ALA A 177 -3.33 -10.39 -21.52
N LEU A 178 -2.67 -10.65 -20.39
CA LEU A 178 -1.81 -9.67 -19.72
C LEU A 178 -0.59 -9.34 -20.59
N SER A 179 0.08 -10.35 -21.13
CA SER A 179 1.24 -10.18 -22.01
C SER A 179 0.86 -9.38 -23.26
N ALA A 180 -0.25 -9.71 -23.91
CA ALA A 180 -0.75 -8.98 -25.08
C ALA A 180 -1.08 -7.51 -24.75
N ARG A 181 -1.65 -7.24 -23.57
CA ARG A 181 -1.94 -5.87 -23.11
C ARG A 181 -0.65 -5.08 -22.86
N LEU A 182 0.34 -5.69 -22.21
CA LEU A 182 1.64 -5.08 -21.94
C LEU A 182 2.42 -4.82 -23.24
N GLU A 183 2.42 -5.77 -24.18
CA GLU A 183 3.01 -5.59 -25.51
C GLU A 183 2.35 -4.45 -26.28
N LYS A 184 1.01 -4.34 -26.24
CA LYS A 184 0.28 -3.23 -26.86
C LYS A 184 0.62 -1.89 -26.23
N LYS A 185 0.82 -1.84 -24.90
CA LYS A 185 1.22 -0.62 -24.18
C LYS A 185 2.66 -0.23 -24.52
N LEU A 186 3.57 -1.20 -24.52
CA LEU A 186 4.97 -1.02 -24.92
C LEU A 186 5.06 -0.50 -26.35
N GLY A 187 4.33 -1.10 -27.30
CA GLY A 187 4.33 -0.65 -28.70
C GLY A 187 3.76 0.75 -28.91
N LYS A 188 2.93 1.28 -28.00
CA LYS A 188 2.50 2.69 -28.02
C LYS A 188 3.61 3.61 -27.50
N LEU A 189 4.20 3.26 -26.36
CA LEU A 189 5.34 3.99 -25.77
C LEU A 189 6.53 4.05 -26.72
N GLU A 190 6.88 2.94 -27.38
CA GLU A 190 7.99 2.91 -28.34
C GLU A 190 7.73 3.82 -29.56
N LYS A 191 6.49 3.91 -30.04
CA LYS A 191 6.13 4.85 -31.12
C LYS A 191 6.24 6.30 -30.66
N GLU A 192 5.86 6.59 -29.42
CA GLU A 192 5.97 7.92 -28.81
C GLU A 192 7.43 8.32 -28.62
N ILE A 193 8.26 7.45 -28.02
CA ILE A 193 9.71 7.62 -27.88
C ILE A 193 10.33 7.91 -29.25
N LEU A 194 9.98 7.13 -30.28
CA LEU A 194 10.54 7.27 -31.63
C LEU A 194 10.10 8.59 -32.30
N SER A 195 8.88 9.06 -32.04
CA SER A 195 8.39 10.36 -32.52
C SER A 195 9.10 11.52 -31.80
N THR A 196 9.20 11.47 -30.47
CA THR A 196 9.78 12.51 -29.63
C THR A 196 11.30 12.60 -29.84
N SER A 197 12.00 11.48 -29.92
CA SER A 197 13.42 11.41 -30.25
C SER A 197 13.71 11.99 -31.64
N LYS A 198 12.88 11.65 -32.66
CA LYS A 198 12.99 12.27 -34.00
C LYS A 198 12.72 13.77 -34.01
N ARG A 199 11.89 14.28 -33.10
CA ARG A 199 11.61 15.71 -32.97
C ARG A 199 12.78 16.44 -32.32
N LEU A 200 13.37 15.85 -31.29
CA LEU A 200 14.55 16.38 -30.59
C LEU A 200 15.85 16.29 -31.41
N SER A 201 15.98 15.31 -32.31
CA SER A 201 17.16 15.19 -33.18
C SER A 201 17.22 16.22 -34.31
N LYS A 202 16.11 16.92 -34.59
CA LYS A 202 16.07 17.99 -35.61
C LYS A 202 16.74 19.27 -35.08
N PRO A 203 17.84 19.74 -35.69
CA PRO A 203 18.54 20.94 -35.22
C PRO A 203 17.67 22.20 -35.26
N GLU A 204 16.70 22.26 -36.20
CA GLU A 204 15.74 23.36 -36.29
C GLU A 204 14.81 23.44 -35.08
N PHE A 205 14.43 22.31 -34.49
CA PHE A 205 13.54 22.26 -33.35
C PHE A 205 14.26 22.75 -32.09
N VAL A 206 15.49 22.27 -31.87
CA VAL A 206 16.34 22.68 -30.74
C VAL A 206 16.74 24.16 -30.82
N LYS A 207 16.89 24.70 -32.03
CA LYS A 207 17.27 26.11 -32.23
C LYS A 207 16.09 27.10 -32.25
N LYS A 208 14.87 26.65 -32.59
CA LYS A 208 13.68 27.52 -32.66
C LYS A 208 12.75 27.42 -31.45
N ALA A 209 12.79 26.33 -30.70
CA ALA A 209 11.93 26.15 -29.54
C ALA A 209 12.52 26.80 -28.29
N ASP A 210 11.64 27.26 -27.38
CA ASP A 210 12.06 27.77 -26.08
C ASP A 210 12.82 26.71 -25.27
N ALA A 211 13.88 27.14 -24.57
CA ALA A 211 14.73 26.25 -23.78
C ALA A 211 13.93 25.41 -22.76
N LYS A 212 12.93 26.00 -22.11
CA LYS A 212 12.01 25.29 -21.20
C LYS A 212 11.22 24.18 -21.88
N PHE A 213 10.76 24.41 -23.11
CA PHE A 213 9.99 23.41 -23.86
C PHE A 213 10.87 22.27 -24.36
N VAL A 214 12.13 22.56 -24.72
CA VAL A 214 13.11 21.53 -25.08
C VAL A 214 13.46 20.66 -23.88
N GLU A 215 13.69 21.27 -22.72
CA GLU A 215 13.99 20.57 -21.46
C GLU A 215 12.82 19.69 -21.00
N GLU A 216 11.60 20.21 -21.03
CA GLU A 216 10.38 19.43 -20.72
C GLU A 216 10.22 18.23 -21.68
N THR A 217 10.46 18.43 -22.98
CA THR A 217 10.39 17.36 -23.98
C THR A 217 11.47 16.30 -23.75
N GLN A 218 12.67 16.68 -23.31
CA GLN A 218 13.75 15.75 -22.95
C GLN A 218 13.41 14.96 -21.68
N ASN A 219 12.86 15.61 -20.66
CA ASN A 219 12.41 14.95 -19.44
C ASN A 219 11.30 13.93 -19.72
N ASN A 220 10.32 14.31 -20.54
CA ASN A 220 9.24 13.41 -20.96
C ASN A 220 9.77 12.21 -21.77
N LEU A 221 10.79 12.43 -22.62
CA LEU A 221 11.44 11.34 -23.34
C LEU A 221 12.14 10.37 -22.37
N ALA A 222 12.93 10.89 -21.43
CA ALA A 222 13.63 10.09 -20.44
C ALA A 222 12.66 9.29 -19.55
N GLU A 223 11.52 9.89 -19.17
CA GLU A 223 10.47 9.20 -18.43
C GLU A 223 9.84 8.08 -19.26
N ALA A 224 9.49 8.36 -20.52
CA ALA A 224 8.90 7.37 -21.42
C ALA A 224 9.86 6.20 -21.69
N GLU A 225 11.15 6.47 -21.88
CA GLU A 225 12.19 5.44 -22.06
C GLU A 225 12.30 4.53 -20.82
N LYS A 226 12.32 5.13 -19.63
CA LYS A 226 12.35 4.39 -18.36
C LYS A 226 11.09 3.54 -18.16
N GLN A 227 9.92 4.08 -18.51
CA GLN A 227 8.66 3.31 -18.48
C GLN A 227 8.68 2.14 -19.47
N ALA A 228 9.25 2.34 -20.67
CA ALA A 228 9.38 1.27 -21.66
C ALA A 228 10.35 0.17 -21.22
N GLU A 229 11.47 0.53 -20.58
CA GLU A 229 12.42 -0.42 -19.99
C GLU A 229 11.74 -1.30 -18.93
N ILE A 230 11.02 -0.69 -17.98
CA ILE A 230 10.26 -1.41 -16.95
C ILE A 230 9.26 -2.39 -17.58
N LEU A 231 8.55 -1.98 -18.63
CA LEU A 231 7.60 -2.87 -19.32
C LEU A 231 8.29 -4.03 -20.04
N ARG A 232 9.49 -3.83 -20.60
CA ARG A 232 10.27 -4.90 -21.25
C ARG A 232 10.76 -5.93 -20.25
N ASP A 233 11.33 -5.50 -19.13
CA ASP A 233 11.81 -6.39 -18.07
C ASP A 233 10.67 -7.25 -17.52
N ARG A 234 9.50 -6.64 -17.40
CA ARG A 234 8.29 -7.29 -16.92
C ARG A 234 7.75 -8.34 -17.89
N LEU A 235 7.71 -8.02 -19.19
CA LEU A 235 7.39 -9.00 -20.22
C LEU A 235 8.39 -10.15 -20.25
N LYS A 236 9.68 -9.87 -19.99
CA LYS A 236 10.71 -10.90 -19.90
C LYS A 236 10.49 -11.82 -18.70
N GLN A 237 10.17 -11.28 -17.53
CA GLN A 237 9.84 -12.07 -16.33
C GLN A 237 8.60 -12.95 -16.54
N LEU A 238 7.56 -12.44 -17.23
CA LEU A 238 6.35 -13.22 -17.54
C LEU A 238 6.59 -14.34 -18.57
N LYS A 239 7.58 -14.21 -19.46
CA LYS A 239 7.92 -15.20 -20.49
C LYS A 239 9.02 -16.19 -20.08
N SER A 240 9.82 -15.84 -19.07
CA SER A 240 10.98 -16.63 -18.60
C SER A 240 10.64 -17.62 -17.48
N ASN A 241 9.43 -17.52 -16.92
CA ASN A 241 8.87 -18.44 -15.92
C ASN A 241 7.67 -19.16 -16.53
#